data_AF-A0A450Z8X5-F1
#
_entry.id   AF-A0A450Z8X5-F1
#
_cell.length_a   1.000
_cell.length_b   1.000
_cell.length_c   1.000
_cell.angle_alpha   90.00
_cell.angle_beta   90.00
_cell.angle_gamma   90.00
#
_symmetry.space_group_name_H-M   'P 1'
#
loop_
_entity.id
_entity.type
_entity.pdbx_description
1 polymer ?
#
loop_
_entity_poly.entity_id
_entity_poly.type
_entity_poly.pdbx_seq_one_letter_code
_entity_poly.pdbx_strand_id
1 'polypeptide(L)' 'GYALQFVPEHLRTKEICEAAVRKNGYALQLVPEHLRTKEICEAAVLKDGLSLKSVPEHLRTDMIICRSTS' A
#
# COMPACT_ATOMS: atom_id res chain seq x y z
N GLY A 1 -0.21 -9.28 -4.38
CA GLY A 1 0.14 -10.37 -3.47
C GLY A 1 1.64 -10.42 -3.30
N TYR A 2 2.15 -11.43 -2.60
CA TYR A 2 3.59 -11.56 -2.32
C TYR A 2 4.46 -11.84 -3.55
N ALA A 3 3.86 -12.13 -4.72
CA ALA A 3 4.61 -12.20 -5.99
C ALA A 3 5.45 -10.95 -6.28
N LEU A 4 5.08 -9.79 -5.73
CA LEU A 4 5.85 -8.54 -5.82
C LEU A 4 7.29 -8.69 -5.29
N GLN A 5 7.53 -9.59 -4.33
CA GLN A 5 8.87 -9.82 -3.77
C GLN A 5 9.88 -10.35 -4.80
N PHE A 6 9.39 -11.02 -5.85
CA PHE A 6 10.22 -11.56 -6.93
C PHE A 6 10.39 -10.59 -8.09
N VAL A 7 9.67 -9.45 -8.09
CA VAL A 7 9.85 -8.39 -9.07
C VAL A 7 10.99 -7.50 -8.59
N PRO A 8 12.08 -7.34 -9.37
CA PRO A 8 13.14 -6.38 -9.06
C PRO A 8 12.58 -4.98 -8.85
N GLU A 9 13.13 -4.23 -7.91
CA GLU A 9 12.61 -2.91 -7.53
C GLU A 9 12.50 -1.95 -8.72
N HIS A 10 13.50 -1.92 -9.60
CA HIS A 10 13.52 -1.07 -10.79
C HIS A 10 12.46 -1.44 -11.85
N LEU A 11 11.82 -2.61 -11.74
CA LEU A 11 10.72 -3.06 -12.60
C LEU A 11 9.35 -2.89 -11.94
N ARG A 12 9.30 -2.46 -10.66
CA ARG A 12 8.04 -2.20 -9.98
C ARG A 12 7.48 -0.87 -10.49
N THR A 13 6.34 -0.94 -11.16
CA THR A 13 5.57 0.24 -11.54
C THR A 13 4.45 0.50 -10.54
N LYS A 14 3.81 1.67 -10.64
CA LYS A 14 2.63 2.02 -9.84
C LYS A 14 1.54 0.95 -10.00
N GLU A 15 1.29 0.51 -11.23
CA GLU A 15 0.24 -0.45 -11.59
C GLU A 15 0.51 -1.84 -11.00
N ILE A 16 1.77 -2.30 -11.05
CA ILE A 16 2.17 -3.58 -10.46
C ILE A 16 2.01 -3.54 -8.94
N CYS A 17 2.45 -2.45 -8.31
CA CYS A 17 2.32 -2.26 -6.86
C CYS A 17 0.85 -2.19 -6.44
N GLU A 18 0.02 -1.46 -7.18
CA GLU A 18 -1.41 -1.35 -6.94
C GLU A 18 -2.13 -2.70 -7.08
N ALA A 19 -1.87 -3.43 -8.16
CA ALA A 19 -2.40 -4.78 -8.35
C ALA A 19 -1.96 -5.71 -7.20
N ALA A 20 -0.72 -5.54 -6.72
CA ALA A 20 -0.22 -6.33 -5.61
C ALA A 20 -0.98 -6.05 -4.30
N VAL A 21 -1.16 -4.78 -3.92
CA VAL A 21 -1.86 -4.42 -2.67
C VAL A 21 -3.36 -4.72 -2.72
N ARG A 22 -4.01 -4.56 -3.87
CA ARG A 22 -5.43 -4.93 -4.04
C ARG A 22 -5.67 -6.42 -3.85
N LYS A 23 -4.68 -7.26 -4.20
CA LYS A 23 -4.74 -8.71 -3.97
C LYS A 23 -4.45 -9.09 -2.52
N ASN A 24 -3.51 -8.40 -1.85
CA ASN A 24 -3.17 -8.61 -0.44
C ASN A 24 -2.59 -7.30 0.12
N GLY A 25 -3.24 -6.68 1.10
CA GLY A 25 -2.87 -5.37 1.62
C GLY A 25 -1.47 -5.36 2.24
N TYR A 26 -1.02 -6.48 2.82
CA TYR A 26 0.33 -6.63 3.34
C TYR A 26 1.43 -6.53 2.28
N ALA A 27 1.09 -6.67 0.99
CA ALA A 27 2.05 -6.43 -0.09
C ALA A 27 2.59 -4.99 -0.08
N LEU A 28 1.94 -4.05 0.61
CA LEU A 28 2.44 -2.68 0.78
C LEU A 28 3.84 -2.63 1.40
N GLN A 29 4.18 -3.58 2.28
CA GLN A 29 5.52 -3.66 2.87
C GLN A 29 6.62 -3.93 1.83
N LEU A 30 6.24 -4.51 0.67
CA LEU A 30 7.11 -4.79 -0.46
C LEU A 30 7.09 -3.65 -1.49
N VAL A 31 6.22 -2.65 -1.35
CA VAL A 31 6.21 -1.49 -2.27
C VAL A 31 7.33 -0.53 -1.85
N PRO A 32 8.21 -0.11 -2.77
CA PRO A 32 9.21 0.92 -2.52
C PRO A 32 8.57 2.21 -2.04
N GLU A 33 9.22 2.93 -1.12
CA GLU A 33 8.62 4.12 -0.50
C GLU A 33 8.22 5.20 -1.51
N HIS A 34 9.03 5.42 -2.55
CA HIS A 34 8.74 6.38 -3.61
C HIS A 34 7.51 6.01 -4.47
N LEU A 35 7.04 4.76 -4.42
CA LEU A 35 5.82 4.28 -5.08
C LEU A 35 4.63 4.17 -4.12
N ARG A 36 4.81 4.42 -2.82
CA ARG A 36 3.72 4.42 -1.83
C ARG A 36 2.92 5.70 -1.92
N THR A 37 2.17 5.86 -3.01
CA THR A 37 1.21 6.97 -3.14
C THR A 37 0.04 6.78 -2.18
N LYS A 38 -0.72 7.87 -1.95
CA LYS A 38 -1.96 7.84 -1.16
C LYS A 38 -2.90 6.74 -1.65
N GLU A 39 -3.13 6.65 -2.97
CA GLU A 39 -4.05 5.66 -3.55
C GLU A 39 -3.61 4.21 -3.29
N ILE A 40 -2.32 3.89 -3.42
CA ILE A 40 -1.79 2.54 -3.16
C ILE A 40 -1.91 2.19 -1.68
N CYS A 41 -1.58 3.14 -0.81
CA CYS A 41 -1.70 2.94 0.62
C CYS A 41 -3.17 2.77 1.04
N GLU A 42 -4.11 3.53 0.44
CA GLU A 42 -5.54 3.43 0.70
C GLU A 42 -6.07 2.08 0.27
N ALA A 43 -5.71 1.64 -0.94
CA ALA A 43 -6.07 0.32 -1.45
C ALA A 43 -5.56 -0.80 -0.52
N ALA A 44 -4.34 -0.68 0.03
CA ALA A 44 -3.79 -1.64 0.98
C ALA A 44 -4.55 -1.67 2.32
N VAL A 45 -4.86 -0.50 2.88
CA VAL A 45 -5.57 -0.37 4.17
C VAL A 45 -7.04 -0.78 4.06
N LEU A 46 -7.69 -0.50 2.93
CA LEU A 46 -9.03 -0.98 2.62
C LEU A 46 -9.03 -2.50 2.46
N LYS A 47 -8.00 -3.07 1.83
CA LYS A 47 -7.88 -4.51 1.65
C LYS A 47 -7.62 -5.24 2.96
N ASP A 48 -6.67 -4.75 3.77
CA ASP A 48 -6.31 -5.29 5.07
C ASP A 48 -6.00 -4.13 6.03
N GLY A 49 -6.86 -3.87 7.02
CA GLY A 49 -6.71 -2.72 7.92
C GLY A 49 -5.40 -2.70 8.72
N LEU A 50 -4.79 -3.87 8.93
CA LEU A 50 -3.48 -4.01 9.57
C LEU A 50 -2.32 -3.51 8.70
N SER A 51 -2.55 -3.25 7.41
CA SER A 51 -1.57 -2.65 6.50
C SER A 51 -1.28 -1.19 6.84
N LEU A 52 -2.08 -0.55 7.70
CA LEU A 52 -1.86 0.83 8.17
C LEU A 52 -0.46 1.01 8.79
N LYS A 53 0.08 -0.03 9.43
CA LYS A 53 1.45 -0.03 9.97
C LYS A 53 2.53 0.14 8.89
N SER A 54 2.24 -0.25 7.65
CA SER A 54 3.16 -0.19 6.52
C SER A 54 3.02 1.11 5.70
N VAL A 55 2.03 1.95 6.03
CA VAL A 55 1.83 3.26 5.39
C VAL A 55 2.91 4.23 5.91
N PRO A 56 3.52 5.07 5.05
CA PRO A 56 4.43 6.14 5.48
C PRO A 56 3.77 7.11 6.46
N GLU A 57 4.52 7.61 7.44
CA GLU A 57 3.98 8.46 8.51
C GLU A 57 3.24 9.69 7.99
N HIS A 58 3.79 10.34 6.97
CA HIS A 58 3.19 11.52 6.34
C HIS A 58 1.84 11.25 5.65
N LEU A 59 1.50 9.99 5.36
CA LEU A 59 0.20 9.58 4.79
C LEU A 59 -0.76 8.95 5.81
N ARG A 60 -0.28 8.55 6.99
CA ARG A 60 -1.11 7.89 8.02
C ARG A 60 -2.20 8.83 8.55
N THR A 61 -1.86 10.09 8.78
CA THR A 61 -2.78 11.08 9.36
C THR A 61 -4.02 11.28 8.49
N ASP A 62 -3.83 11.40 7.17
CA ASP A 62 -4.92 11.51 6.20
C ASP A 62 -5.86 10.30 6.22
N MET A 63 -5.32 9.10 6.40
CA MET A 63 -6.08 7.85 6.35
C MET A 63 -6.92 7.58 7.60
N ILE A 64 -6.41 7.96 8.76
CA ILE A 64 -7.11 7.76 10.04
C ILE A 64 -8.37 8.63 10.10
N ILE A 65 -8.32 9.83 9.54
CA ILE A 65 -9.45 10.76 9.51
C ILE A 65 -10.60 10.18 8.67
N CYS A 66 -10.32 9.61 7.48
CA CYS A 66 -11.36 9.02 6.63
C CYS A 66 -12.07 7.79 7.21
N ARG A 67 -11.44 7.03 8.12
CA ARG A 67 -12.09 5.86 8.76
C ARG A 67 -13.00 6.20 9.93
N SER A 68 -12.91 7.43 10.46
CA SER A 68 -13.67 7.86 11.65
C SER A 68 -15.02 8.51 11.31
N THR A 69 -15.34 8.67 10.01
CA THR A 69 -16.57 9.29 9.51
C THR A 69 -17.48 8.30 8.75
N SER A 70 -17.71 7.11 9.31
CA SER A 70 -18.76 6.17 8.86
C SER A 70 -19.52 5.61 10.05
#